data_AF-A0A3C1UZ77-F1
#
_entry.id   AF-A0A3C1UZ77-F1
#
_cell.length_a   1.000
_cell.length_b   1.000
_cell.length_c   1.000
_cell.angle_alpha   90.00
_cell.angle_beta   90.00
_cell.angle_gamma   90.00
#
_symmetry.space_group_name_H-M   'P 1'
#
loop_
_entity.id
_entity.type
_entity.pdbx_description
1 polymer ?
#
loop_
_entity_poly.entity_id
_entity_poly.type
_entity_poly.pdbx_seq_one_letter_code
_entity_poly.pdbx_strand_id
1 'polypeptide(L)' 'MMRFLTLFLTLFLSFQSHAKLDDGLYANLHTNQGDIIIKLAFEKTPLTVINFVGLAEGKKHSNIQIGKPFY' A
#
# COMPACT_ATOMS: atom_id res chain seq x y z
N MET A 1 -17.81 14.71 34.43
CA MET A 1 -18.67 14.70 33.22
C MET A 1 -17.89 15.14 31.98
N MET A 2 -17.34 16.38 31.92
CA MET A 2 -16.60 16.91 30.76
C MET A 2 -15.35 16.10 30.32
N ARG A 3 -14.61 15.49 31.26
CA ARG A 3 -13.40 14.67 30.99
C ARG A 3 -13.71 13.35 30.27
N PHE A 4 -14.84 12.73 30.57
CA PHE A 4 -15.29 11.52 29.88
C PHE A 4 -15.76 11.86 28.46
N LEU A 5 -16.39 13.02 28.28
CA LEU A 5 -16.79 13.52 26.97
C LEU A 5 -15.59 13.83 26.06
N THR A 6 -14.50 14.37 26.62
CA THR A 6 -13.26 14.62 25.87
C THR A 6 -12.55 13.32 25.48
N LEU A 7 -12.47 12.33 26.38
CA LEU A 7 -11.92 11.00 26.05
C LEU A 7 -12.73 10.29 24.96
N PHE A 8 -14.06 10.39 25.02
CA PHE A 8 -14.95 9.79 24.04
C PHE A 8 -14.82 10.45 22.66
N LEU A 9 -14.66 11.79 22.61
CA LEU A 9 -14.46 12.55 21.38
C LEU A 9 -13.11 12.23 20.71
N THR A 10 -12.03 12.09 21.49
CA THR A 10 -10.71 11.71 20.95
C THR A 10 -10.71 10.28 20.41
N LEU A 11 -11.42 9.35 21.07
CA LEU A 11 -11.53 7.97 20.59
C LEU A 11 -12.32 7.89 19.27
N PHE A 12 -13.38 8.69 19.12
CA PHE A 12 -14.19 8.74 17.90
C PHE A 12 -13.41 9.32 16.70
N LEU A 13 -12.55 10.31 16.93
CA LEU A 13 -11.65 10.86 15.91
C LEU A 13 -10.61 9.85 15.41
N SER A 14 -10.17 8.91 16.26
CA SER A 14 -9.28 7.81 15.88
C SER A 14 -9.92 6.78 14.93
N PHE A 15 -11.25 6.78 14.82
CA PHE A 15 -12.02 5.77 14.08
C PHE A 15 -12.31 6.13 12.61
N GLN A 16 -11.86 7.28 12.09
CA GLN A 16 -12.05 7.67 10.68
C GLN A 16 -10.66 7.90 10.05
N SER A 17 -10.29 7.38 8.87
CA SER A 17 -11.03 6.95 7.68
C SER A 17 -10.13 5.99 6.88
N HIS A 18 -10.66 4.87 6.41
CA HIS A 18 -10.06 4.14 5.28
C HIS A 18 -10.80 4.60 4.03
N ALA A 19 -10.14 5.39 3.17
CA ALA A 19 -10.70 5.68 1.85
C ALA A 19 -10.89 4.35 1.12
N LYS A 20 -12.14 4.04 0.75
CA LYS A 20 -12.43 2.86 -0.05
C LYS A 20 -11.82 3.08 -1.43
N LEU A 21 -10.82 2.28 -1.77
CA LEU A 21 -10.22 2.30 -3.09
C LEU A 21 -11.23 1.80 -4.11
N ASP A 22 -11.22 2.41 -5.30
CA ASP A 22 -11.94 1.88 -6.45
C ASP A 22 -11.36 0.53 -6.87
N ASP A 23 -12.12 -0.25 -7.64
CA ASP A 23 -11.63 -1.50 -8.19
C ASP A 23 -10.34 -1.30 -9.01
N GLY A 24 -9.40 -2.23 -8.82
CA GLY A 24 -8.10 -2.22 -9.51
C GLY A 24 -7.01 -2.95 -8.75
N LEU A 25 -5.81 -2.92 -9.33
CA LEU A 25 -4.61 -3.46 -8.72
C LEU A 25 -3.79 -2.32 -8.12
N TYR A 26 -3.31 -2.50 -6.88
CA TYR A 26 -2.57 -1.48 -6.14
C TYR A 26 -1.30 -2.07 -5.55
N ALA A 27 -0.30 -1.21 -5.31
CA ALA A 27 0.85 -1.53 -4.47
C ALA A 27 0.86 -0.60 -3.25
N ASN A 28 1.18 -1.15 -2.09
CA ASN A 28 1.50 -0.37 -0.89
C ASN A 28 3.03 -0.26 -0.79
N LEU A 29 3.55 0.94 -0.98
CA LEU A 29 4.97 1.22 -0.85
C LEU A 29 5.26 1.67 0.58
N HIS A 30 5.96 0.83 1.32
CA HIS A 30 6.44 1.16 2.66
C HIS A 30 7.71 2.00 2.56
N THR A 31 7.64 3.27 2.98
CA THR A 31 8.80 4.16 3.02
C THR A 31 9.11 4.58 4.45
N ASN A 32 10.30 5.12 4.67
CA ASN A 32 10.65 5.71 5.96
C ASN A 32 9.86 6.99 6.30
N GLN A 33 9.11 7.55 5.35
CA GLN A 33 8.22 8.71 5.53
C GLN A 33 6.74 8.31 5.58
N GLY A 34 6.45 7.01 5.66
CA GLY A 34 5.10 6.47 5.67
C GLY A 34 4.74 5.70 4.40
N ASP A 35 3.51 5.23 4.38
CA ASP A 35 2.99 4.37 3.32
C ASP A 35 2.44 5.17 2.15
N ILE A 36 2.70 4.71 0.92
CA ILE A 36 2.16 5.29 -0.31
C ILE A 36 1.38 4.22 -1.07
N ILE A 37 0.09 4.45 -1.26
CA ILE A 37 -0.76 3.58 -2.08
C ILE A 37 -0.77 4.08 -3.53
N ILE A 38 -0.37 3.23 -4.47
CA ILE A 38 -0.38 3.54 -5.91
C ILE A 38 -1.29 2.57 -6.67
N LYS A 39 -2.10 3.08 -7.61
CA LYS A 39 -2.87 2.27 -8.55
C LYS A 39 -2.00 1.86 -9.73
N LEU A 40 -1.91 0.55 -10.01
CA LEU A 40 -1.12 0.01 -11.11
C LEU A 40 -1.94 0.03 -12.41
N ALA A 41 -1.38 0.59 -13.47
CA ALA A 41 -2.02 0.73 -14.78
C ALA A 41 -1.93 -0.56 -15.62
N PHE A 42 -2.45 -1.68 -15.08
CA PHE A 42 -2.30 -3.01 -15.71
C PHE A 42 -3.03 -3.13 -17.05
N GLU A 43 -4.14 -2.42 -17.26
CA GLU A 43 -4.87 -2.42 -18.53
C GLU A 43 -4.07 -1.77 -19.67
N LYS A 44 -3.33 -0.69 -19.35
CA LYS A 44 -2.55 0.06 -20.34
C LYS A 44 -1.14 -0.51 -20.53
N THR A 45 -0.55 -1.04 -19.46
CA THR A 45 0.86 -1.45 -19.41
C THR A 45 1.06 -2.80 -18.73
N PRO A 46 0.41 -3.87 -19.20
CA PRO A 46 0.36 -5.16 -18.49
C PRO A 46 1.76 -5.76 -18.27
N LEU A 47 2.64 -5.71 -19.27
CA LEU A 47 4.00 -6.28 -19.16
C LEU A 47 4.87 -5.52 -18.14
N THR A 48 4.73 -4.20 -18.06
CA THR A 48 5.44 -3.39 -17.06
C THR A 48 4.93 -3.69 -15.66
N VAL A 49 3.61 -3.79 -15.49
CA VAL A 49 3.02 -4.15 -14.19
C VAL A 49 3.43 -5.57 -13.77
N ILE A 50 3.41 -6.54 -14.68
CA ILE A 50 3.88 -7.91 -14.41
C ILE A 50 5.35 -7.90 -13.99
N ASN A 51 6.20 -7.12 -14.67
CA ASN A 51 7.61 -7.01 -14.30
C ASN A 51 7.79 -6.40 -12.91
N PHE A 52 7.09 -5.30 -12.61
CA PHE A 52 7.14 -4.64 -11.31
C PHE A 52 6.67 -5.56 -10.18
N VAL A 53 5.49 -6.17 -10.31
CA VAL A 53 4.92 -7.08 -9.30
C VAL A 53 5.83 -8.30 -9.11
N GLY A 54 6.30 -8.94 -10.19
CA GLY A 54 7.17 -10.11 -10.09
C GLY A 54 8.50 -9.81 -9.37
N LEU A 55 9.05 -8.61 -9.55
CA LEU A 55 10.24 -8.16 -8.85
C LEU A 55 9.95 -7.82 -7.37
N ALA A 56 8.84 -7.13 -7.09
CA ALA A 56 8.41 -6.79 -5.73
C ALA A 56 8.06 -8.03 -4.89
N GLU A 57 7.51 -9.08 -5.51
CA GLU A 57 7.20 -10.35 -4.84
C GLU A 57 8.39 -11.32 -4.80
N GLY A 58 9.54 -10.97 -5.38
CA GLY A 58 10.72 -11.84 -5.45
C GLY A 58 10.56 -13.06 -6.36
N LYS A 59 9.52 -13.11 -7.19
CA LYS A 59 9.21 -14.19 -8.13
C LYS A 59 9.99 -14.07 -9.45
N LYS A 60 10.60 -12.91 -9.72
CA LYS A 60 11.40 -12.65 -10.92
C LYS A 60 12.88 -12.46 -10.57
N HIS A 61 13.75 -12.96 -11.44
CA HIS A 61 15.20 -12.83 -11.26
C HIS A 61 15.61 -11.34 -11.26
N SER A 62 16.25 -10.91 -10.17
CA SER A 62 16.89 -9.60 -10.05
C SER A 62 18.41 -9.76 -9.96
N ASN A 63 19.13 -8.66 -9.99
CA ASN A 63 20.58 -8.63 -9.77
C ASN A 63 20.98 -8.82 -8.30
N ILE A 64 20.04 -8.82 -7.35
CA ILE A 64 20.34 -9.00 -5.92
C ILE A 64 20.45 -10.50 -5.62
N GLN A 65 19.39 -11.27 -5.88
CA GLN A 65 19.34 -12.73 -5.76
C GLN A 65 17.90 -13.25 -6.03
N ILE A 66 17.76 -14.48 -6.55
CA ILE A 66 16.46 -15.11 -6.80
C ILE A 66 15.75 -15.38 -5.46
N GLY A 67 14.44 -15.10 -5.39
CA GLY A 67 13.60 -15.37 -4.22
C GLY A 67 13.59 -14.25 -3.17
N LYS A 68 14.31 -13.14 -3.39
CA LYS A 68 14.17 -11.93 -2.56
C LYS A 68 13.42 -10.84 -3.33
N PRO A 69 12.43 -10.18 -2.69
CA PRO A 69 11.88 -8.91 -3.17
C PRO A 69 12.97 -7.93 -3.57
N PHE A 70 12.80 -7.32 -4.74
CA PHE A 70 13.72 -6.29 -5.22
C PHE A 70 13.35 -4.89 -4.69
N TYR A 71 12.05 -4.63 -4.53
CA TYR A 71 11.49 -3.37 -4.05
C TYR A 71 11.03 -3.51 -2.60
#